data_AF-A0A3C0EJD5-F1
#
_entry.id   AF-A0A3C0EJD5-F1
#
_cell.length_a   1.000
_cell.length_b   1.000
_cell.length_c   1.000
_cell.angle_alpha   90.00
_cell.angle_beta   90.00
_cell.angle_gamma   90.00
#
_symmetry.space_group_name_H-M   'P 1'
#
loop_
_entity.id
_entity.type
_entity.pdbx_description
1 polymer ?
#
loop_
_entity_poly.entity_id
_entity_poly.type
_entity_poly.pdbx_seq_one_letter_code
_entity_poly.pdbx_strand_id
1 'polypeptide(L)'
;METLDLESRDFPEEIIHVLPAETAQAYQVFPINYEEETNTLTVALKSADNFRAIDDLRMLMGYNVKPVIADPRQVENLINRYYGESEESLSDLIGELAGDTKLEELGDNTDESIDLQVLLEAAEDNKVKRLLNLVLMQGIKDKASDIHLEPFETEFKMRYRIDGVLYEMVPPPKHLALP
;
A
#
# COMPACT_ATOMS: atom_id res chain seq x y z
N MET A 1 19.03 -18.07 8.01
CA MET A 1 17.58 -18.10 7.79
C MET A 1 17.19 -19.56 7.60
N GLU A 2 16.08 -19.96 8.19
CA GLU A 2 15.52 -21.31 8.02
C GLU A 2 14.81 -21.38 6.67
N THR A 3 14.90 -22.53 5.98
CA THR A 3 14.16 -22.81 4.74
C THR A 3 12.85 -23.52 5.08
N LEU A 4 11.73 -23.01 4.59
CA LEU A 4 10.40 -23.52 4.92
C LEU A 4 9.60 -23.82 3.63
N ASP A 5 8.93 -24.96 3.61
CA ASP A 5 7.96 -25.32 2.56
C ASP A 5 6.56 -24.80 2.95
N LEU A 6 5.89 -24.12 2.01
CA LEU A 6 4.63 -23.43 2.26
C LEU A 6 3.41 -24.13 1.63
N GLU A 7 3.58 -25.14 0.78
CA GLU A 7 2.50 -25.72 -0.06
C GLU A 7 1.39 -26.43 0.73
N SER A 8 1.67 -26.88 1.96
CA SER A 8 0.77 -27.71 2.78
C SER A 8 0.24 -27.00 4.03
N ARG A 9 0.51 -25.70 4.16
CA ARG A 9 0.06 -24.90 5.31
C ARG A 9 -1.20 -24.13 4.97
N ASP A 10 -2.07 -24.03 5.96
CA ASP A 10 -3.22 -23.14 5.93
C ASP A 10 -2.86 -21.86 6.68
N PHE A 11 -3.28 -20.71 6.13
CA PHE A 11 -2.95 -19.40 6.65
C PHE A 11 -4.24 -18.68 7.03
N PRO A 12 -4.52 -18.49 8.34
CA PRO A 12 -5.68 -17.74 8.81
C PRO A 12 -5.70 -16.31 8.25
N GLU A 13 -6.89 -15.80 7.92
CA GLU A 13 -7.08 -14.43 7.43
C GLU A 13 -6.48 -13.38 8.37
N GLU A 14 -6.52 -13.63 9.67
CA GLU A 14 -5.91 -12.78 10.70
C GLU A 14 -4.44 -12.49 10.43
N ILE A 15 -3.68 -13.48 9.94
CA ILE A 15 -2.24 -13.36 9.62
C ILE A 15 -2.05 -12.63 8.28
N ILE A 16 -2.91 -12.93 7.30
CA ILE A 16 -2.88 -12.31 5.98
C ILE A 16 -3.13 -10.81 6.09
N HIS A 17 -4.07 -10.39 6.94
CA HIS A 17 -4.42 -8.98 7.12
C HIS A 17 -3.42 -8.16 7.93
N VAL A 18 -2.45 -8.80 8.61
CA VAL A 18 -1.36 -8.06 9.28
C VAL A 18 -0.51 -7.29 8.26
N LEU A 19 -0.39 -7.83 7.05
CA LEU A 19 0.37 -7.19 5.98
C LEU A 19 -0.58 -6.70 4.88
N PRO A 20 -0.60 -5.38 4.58
CA PRO A 20 -1.37 -4.86 3.45
C PRO A 20 -0.95 -5.53 2.14
N ALA A 21 -1.91 -5.74 1.24
CA ALA A 21 -1.70 -6.40 -0.04
C ALA A 21 -0.59 -5.73 -0.86
N GLU A 22 -0.60 -4.39 -0.88
CA GLU A 22 0.35 -3.56 -1.59
C GLU A 22 1.77 -3.76 -1.04
N THR A 23 1.90 -3.97 0.27
CA THR A 23 3.18 -4.22 0.95
C THR A 23 3.71 -5.62 0.62
N ALA A 24 2.85 -6.63 0.72
CA ALA A 24 3.18 -8.01 0.36
C ALA A 24 3.65 -8.12 -1.10
N GLN A 25 2.92 -7.46 -2.01
CA GLN A 25 3.24 -7.42 -3.43
C GLN A 25 4.50 -6.60 -3.73
N ALA A 26 4.66 -5.38 -3.21
CA ALA A 26 5.82 -4.56 -3.55
C ALA A 26 7.15 -5.18 -3.09
N TYR A 27 7.16 -5.72 -1.87
CA TYR A 27 8.35 -6.39 -1.32
C TYR A 27 8.47 -7.85 -1.72
N GLN A 28 7.44 -8.43 -2.34
CA GLN A 28 7.40 -9.84 -2.74
C GLN A 28 7.65 -10.77 -1.55
N VAL A 29 6.93 -10.51 -0.45
CA VAL A 29 6.99 -11.24 0.83
C VAL A 29 5.60 -11.71 1.24
N PHE A 30 5.54 -12.79 2.00
CA PHE A 30 4.27 -13.35 2.47
C PHE A 30 4.28 -13.56 4.00
N PRO A 31 3.28 -13.08 4.76
CA PRO A 31 3.23 -13.29 6.20
C PRO A 31 2.86 -14.75 6.52
N ILE A 32 3.64 -15.40 7.37
CA ILE A 32 3.45 -16.81 7.75
C ILE A 32 2.88 -16.91 9.17
N ASN A 33 3.33 -16.04 10.06
CA ASN A 33 2.93 -16.04 11.46
C ASN A 33 3.07 -14.65 12.06
N TYR A 34 2.19 -14.30 12.99
CA TYR A 34 2.26 -13.06 13.75
C TYR A 34 2.08 -13.34 15.25
N GLU A 35 3.07 -12.94 16.05
CA GLU A 35 3.05 -13.07 17.51
C GLU A 35 2.79 -11.69 18.13
N GLU A 36 1.54 -11.41 18.52
CA GLU A 36 1.11 -10.09 19.01
C GLU A 36 1.86 -9.63 20.27
N GLU A 37 2.10 -10.53 21.23
CA GLU A 37 2.78 -10.21 22.50
C GLU A 37 4.19 -9.62 22.32
N THR A 38 4.88 -10.05 21.26
CA THR A 38 6.25 -9.61 20.94
C THR A 38 6.32 -8.70 19.72
N ASN A 39 5.17 -8.38 19.13
CA ASN A 39 5.03 -7.71 17.84
C ASN A 39 5.91 -8.34 16.76
N THR A 40 6.01 -9.68 16.74
CA THR A 40 6.93 -10.40 15.85
C THR A 40 6.20 -10.92 14.62
N LEU A 41 6.61 -10.45 13.43
CA LEU A 41 6.09 -10.91 12.14
C LEU A 41 7.07 -11.87 11.48
N THR A 42 6.66 -13.11 11.26
CA THR A 42 7.42 -14.08 10.47
C THR A 42 7.03 -13.97 9.00
N VAL A 43 7.99 -13.67 8.13
CA VAL A 43 7.76 -13.47 6.69
C VAL A 43 8.54 -14.46 5.84
N ALA A 44 7.88 -14.97 4.81
CA ALA A 44 8.49 -15.75 3.74
C ALA A 44 9.16 -14.83 2.72
N LEU A 45 10.41 -15.12 2.40
CA LEU A 45 11.19 -14.45 1.36
C LEU A 45 11.49 -15.43 0.23
N LYS A 46 11.47 -14.94 -1.01
CA LYS A 46 11.92 -15.70 -2.18
C LYS A 46 13.44 -15.93 -2.21
N SER A 47 14.20 -15.01 -1.64
CA SER A 47 15.66 -15.05 -1.59
C SER A 47 16.17 -14.35 -0.33
N ALA A 48 17.31 -14.81 0.19
CA ALA A 48 18.04 -14.17 1.29
C ALA A 48 18.51 -12.74 0.96
N ASP A 49 18.61 -12.40 -0.33
CA ASP A 49 19.08 -11.09 -0.79
C ASP A 49 18.03 -9.99 -0.58
N ASN A 50 16.78 -10.35 -0.28
CA ASN A 50 15.71 -9.40 0.00
C ASN A 50 15.72 -8.91 1.46
N PHE A 51 16.90 -8.62 1.99
CA PHE A 51 17.04 -8.14 3.37
C PHE A 51 16.45 -6.74 3.57
N ARG A 52 16.35 -5.93 2.50
CA ARG A 52 15.73 -4.60 2.56
C ARG A 52 14.27 -4.66 2.99
N ALA A 53 13.50 -5.61 2.47
CA ALA A 53 12.12 -5.80 2.91
C ALA A 53 12.03 -6.04 4.42
N ILE A 54 12.99 -6.74 5.01
CA ILE A 54 13.05 -6.98 6.46
C ILE A 54 13.28 -5.67 7.21
N ASP A 55 14.25 -4.87 6.77
CA ASP A 55 14.59 -3.59 7.39
C ASP A 55 13.46 -2.58 7.26
N ASP A 56 12.82 -2.49 6.09
CA ASP A 56 11.70 -1.58 5.85
C ASP A 56 10.46 -2.00 6.67
N LEU A 57 10.14 -3.29 6.74
CA LEU A 57 9.06 -3.79 7.61
C LEU A 57 9.35 -3.53 9.10
N ARG A 58 10.61 -3.53 9.53
CA ARG A 58 10.98 -3.15 10.91
C ARG A 58 10.84 -1.65 11.13
N MET A 59 11.34 -0.84 10.21
CA MET A 59 11.47 0.60 10.39
C MET A 59 10.15 1.34 10.13
N LEU A 60 9.40 0.95 9.10
CA LEU A 60 8.18 1.63 8.67
C LEU A 60 6.94 1.06 9.35
N MET A 61 6.88 -0.27 9.52
CA MET A 61 5.71 -0.95 10.11
C MET A 61 5.89 -1.28 11.60
N GLY A 62 7.10 -1.13 12.14
CA GLY A 62 7.38 -1.34 13.57
C GLY A 62 7.45 -2.81 14.02
N TYR A 63 7.38 -3.77 13.10
CA TYR A 63 7.40 -5.20 13.44
C TYR A 63 8.80 -5.70 13.82
N ASN A 64 8.88 -6.65 14.75
CA ASN A 64 10.04 -7.50 14.91
C ASN A 64 10.04 -8.59 13.83
N VAL A 65 10.74 -8.37 12.72
CA VAL A 65 10.64 -9.29 11.57
C VAL A 65 11.55 -10.51 11.73
N LYS A 66 10.98 -11.71 11.64
CA LYS A 66 11.69 -13.01 11.54
C LYS A 66 11.63 -13.53 10.09
N PRO A 67 12.73 -13.48 9.32
CA PRO A 67 12.74 -13.94 7.93
C PRO A 67 12.93 -15.45 7.82
N VAL A 68 12.13 -16.08 6.95
CA VAL A 68 12.34 -17.46 6.48
C VAL A 68 12.44 -17.47 4.96
N ILE A 69 13.22 -18.40 4.40
CA ILE A 69 13.37 -18.55 2.95
C ILE A 69 12.41 -19.64 2.49
N ALA A 70 11.66 -19.38 1.42
CA ALA A 70 10.78 -20.36 0.80
C ALA A 70 11.03 -20.42 -0.70
N ASP A 71 10.48 -21.43 -1.37
CA ASP A 71 10.57 -21.51 -2.83
C ASP A 71 9.91 -20.27 -3.46
N PRO A 72 10.57 -19.57 -4.40
CA PRO A 72 10.04 -18.37 -5.02
C PRO A 72 8.64 -18.55 -5.62
N ARG A 73 8.36 -19.72 -6.21
CA ARG A 73 7.06 -20.02 -6.84
C ARG A 73 5.98 -20.17 -5.78
N GLN A 74 6.30 -20.74 -4.63
CA GLN A 74 5.35 -20.88 -3.53
C GLN A 74 4.95 -19.52 -2.98
N VAL A 75 5.93 -18.63 -2.77
CA VAL A 75 5.67 -17.26 -2.31
C VAL A 75 4.83 -16.48 -3.33
N GLU A 76 5.15 -16.56 -4.63
CA GLU A 76 4.35 -15.94 -5.70
C GLU A 76 2.91 -16.46 -5.72
N ASN A 77 2.74 -17.78 -5.68
CA ASN A 77 1.42 -18.39 -5.71
C ASN A 77 0.58 -17.98 -4.50
N LEU A 78 1.18 -17.87 -3.32
CA LEU A 78 0.48 -17.42 -2.11
C LEU A 78 0.13 -15.94 -2.19
N ILE A 79 1.04 -15.08 -2.65
CA ILE A 79 0.74 -13.67 -2.86
C ILE A 79 -0.42 -13.51 -3.84
N ASN A 80 -0.38 -14.19 -4.98
CA ASN A 80 -1.45 -14.11 -5.97
C ASN A 80 -2.77 -14.71 -5.46
N ARG A 81 -2.72 -15.77 -4.64
CA ARG A 81 -3.93 -16.40 -4.10
C ARG A 81 -4.63 -15.54 -3.06
N TYR A 82 -3.88 -14.90 -2.16
CA TYR A 82 -4.45 -14.16 -1.02
C TYR A 82 -4.53 -12.65 -1.24
N TYR A 83 -3.72 -12.11 -2.16
CA TYR A 83 -3.67 -10.68 -2.48
C TYR A 83 -3.91 -10.39 -3.98
N GLY A 84 -4.16 -11.40 -4.82
CA GLY A 84 -4.31 -11.20 -6.27
C GLY A 84 -5.56 -10.42 -6.69
N GLU A 85 -6.60 -10.37 -5.86
CA GLU A 85 -7.74 -9.46 -6.09
C GLU A 85 -7.33 -7.98 -5.96
N SER A 86 -6.14 -7.70 -5.43
CA SER A 86 -5.60 -6.34 -5.25
C SER A 86 -4.59 -5.94 -6.33
N GLU A 87 -4.44 -6.69 -7.43
CA GLU A 87 -3.62 -6.32 -8.60
C GLU A 87 -4.23 -5.16 -9.44
N GLU A 88 -4.95 -4.24 -8.81
CA GLU A 88 -5.33 -3.00 -9.47
C GLU A 88 -4.09 -2.11 -9.58
N SER A 89 -3.74 -1.70 -10.80
CA SER A 89 -2.64 -0.75 -10.95
C SER A 89 -3.04 0.60 -10.37
N LEU A 90 -2.06 1.38 -9.92
CA LEU A 90 -2.29 2.75 -9.48
C LEU A 90 -3.08 3.56 -10.52
N SER A 91 -2.87 3.30 -11.81
CA SER A 91 -3.61 3.95 -12.91
C SER A 91 -5.07 3.51 -13.00
N ASP A 92 -5.36 2.23 -12.75
CA ASP A 92 -6.72 1.69 -12.78
C ASP A 92 -7.54 2.26 -11.60
N LEU A 93 -6.96 2.27 -10.40
CA LEU A 93 -7.61 2.78 -9.19
C LEU A 93 -7.84 4.31 -9.26
N ILE A 94 -6.90 5.06 -9.87
CA ILE A 94 -7.10 6.49 -10.20
C ILE A 94 -8.26 6.65 -11.22
N GLY A 95 -8.35 5.76 -12.21
CA GLY A 95 -9.45 5.76 -13.19
C GLY A 95 -10.81 5.49 -12.56
N GLU A 96 -10.89 4.53 -11.63
CA GLU A 96 -12.12 4.25 -10.87
C GLU A 96 -12.54 5.43 -9.99
N LEU A 97 -11.60 6.01 -9.26
CA LEU A 97 -11.86 7.20 -8.44
C LEU A 97 -12.33 8.38 -9.30
N ALA A 98 -11.78 8.55 -10.51
CA ALA A 98 -12.24 9.58 -11.44
C ALA A 98 -13.66 9.34 -11.97
N GLY A 99 -14.15 8.09 -11.94
CA GLY A 99 -15.49 7.72 -12.36
C GLY A 99 -16.55 7.73 -11.24
N ASP A 100 -16.14 7.82 -9.98
CA ASP A 100 -17.04 7.88 -8.83
C ASP A 100 -17.62 9.30 -8.66
N THR A 101 -18.76 9.56 -9.30
CA THR A 101 -19.48 10.85 -9.25
C THR A 101 -20.01 11.22 -7.85
N LYS A 102 -19.99 10.29 -6.88
CA LYS A 102 -20.41 10.56 -5.49
C LYS A 102 -19.52 11.57 -4.78
N LEU A 103 -18.24 11.65 -5.15
CA LEU A 103 -17.29 12.60 -4.57
C LEU A 103 -17.31 13.96 -5.30
N GLU A 104 -17.81 14.01 -6.54
CA GLU A 104 -17.99 15.27 -7.28
C GLU A 104 -19.11 16.14 -6.68
N GLU A 105 -20.17 15.53 -6.15
CA GLU A 105 -21.30 16.25 -5.52
C GLU A 105 -20.93 16.95 -4.19
N LEU A 106 -19.77 16.61 -3.59
CA LEU A 106 -19.30 17.23 -2.35
C LEU A 106 -18.53 18.55 -2.59
N GLY A 107 -18.03 18.79 -3.80
CA GLY A 107 -17.22 19.97 -4.14
C GLY A 107 -18.02 21.22 -4.52
N ASP A 108 -19.30 21.09 -4.86
CA ASP A 108 -20.14 22.20 -5.31
C ASP A 108 -20.88 22.96 -4.19
N ASN A 109 -20.79 22.50 -2.93
CA ASN A 109 -21.40 23.17 -1.77
C ASN A 109 -20.37 24.04 -1.03
N THR A 110 -19.94 25.13 -1.68
CA THR A 110 -18.90 26.05 -1.18
C THR A 110 -19.35 26.98 -0.03
N ASP A 111 -20.39 26.66 0.75
CA ASP A 111 -20.90 27.62 1.76
C ASP A 111 -21.39 27.07 3.10
N GLU A 112 -21.21 25.78 3.40
CA GLU A 112 -21.43 25.29 4.77
C GLU A 112 -20.24 24.47 5.23
N SER A 113 -19.80 24.73 6.45
CA SER A 113 -18.71 24.04 7.14
C SER A 113 -18.64 22.56 6.74
N ILE A 114 -17.59 22.19 6.02
CA ILE A 114 -17.31 20.82 5.62
C ILE A 114 -17.38 19.98 6.89
N ASP A 115 -18.37 19.11 6.95
CA ASP A 115 -18.63 18.28 8.13
C ASP A 115 -17.44 17.34 8.30
N LEU A 116 -16.75 17.44 9.43
CA LEU A 116 -15.60 16.60 9.76
C LEU A 116 -15.96 15.11 9.64
N GLN A 117 -17.24 14.78 9.84
CA GLN A 117 -17.80 13.45 9.66
C GLN A 117 -17.76 12.97 8.20
N VAL A 118 -17.98 13.85 7.22
CA VAL A 118 -17.94 13.52 5.78
C VAL A 118 -16.51 13.37 5.28
N LEU A 119 -15.58 14.20 5.77
CA LEU A 119 -14.14 13.99 5.53
C LEU A 119 -13.66 12.67 6.14
N LEU A 120 -14.16 12.31 7.32
CA LEU A 120 -13.87 11.02 7.95
C LEU A 120 -14.47 9.86 7.16
N GLU A 121 -15.69 9.97 6.62
CA GLU A 121 -16.30 8.93 5.76
C GLU A 121 -15.56 8.78 4.42
N ALA A 122 -15.14 9.88 3.78
CA ALA A 122 -14.32 9.84 2.57
C ALA A 122 -12.89 9.32 2.86
N ALA A 123 -12.33 9.62 4.03
CA ALA A 123 -11.08 9.03 4.50
C ALA A 123 -11.25 7.55 4.91
N GLU A 124 -12.43 7.15 5.38
CA GLU A 124 -12.80 5.76 5.64
C GLU A 124 -13.16 4.98 4.39
N ASP A 125 -13.36 5.66 3.25
CA ASP A 125 -13.51 5.01 1.96
C ASP A 125 -12.28 4.14 1.69
N ASN A 126 -12.55 2.84 1.53
CA ASN A 126 -11.54 1.83 1.33
C ASN A 126 -10.64 2.19 0.12
N LYS A 127 -11.20 2.89 -0.88
CA LYS A 127 -10.49 3.30 -2.10
C LYS A 127 -9.43 4.37 -1.84
N VAL A 128 -9.70 5.39 -1.01
CA VAL A 128 -8.73 6.45 -0.70
C VAL A 128 -7.56 5.89 0.12
N LYS A 129 -7.86 5.03 1.11
CA LYS A 129 -6.82 4.32 1.88
C LYS A 129 -5.94 3.44 0.98
N ARG A 130 -6.55 2.68 0.06
CA ARG A 130 -5.83 1.86 -0.92
C ARG A 130 -4.95 2.70 -1.84
N LEU A 131 -5.47 3.79 -2.39
CA LEU A 131 -4.71 4.72 -3.22
C LEU A 131 -3.48 5.23 -2.47
N LEU A 132 -3.65 5.67 -1.22
CA LEU A 132 -2.57 6.22 -0.42
C LEU A 132 -1.50 5.16 -0.11
N ASN A 133 -1.92 3.93 0.22
CA ASN A 133 -1.01 2.80 0.38
C ASN A 133 -0.22 2.53 -0.90
N LEU A 134 -0.88 2.47 -2.06
CA LEU A 134 -0.20 2.26 -3.35
C LEU A 134 0.80 3.37 -3.65
N VAL A 135 0.45 4.63 -3.40
CA VAL A 135 1.35 5.78 -3.58
C VAL A 135 2.57 5.67 -2.66
N LEU A 136 2.39 5.31 -1.39
CA LEU A 136 3.51 5.13 -0.47
C LEU A 136 4.40 3.95 -0.89
N MET A 137 3.79 2.82 -1.23
CA MET A 137 4.51 1.61 -1.62
C MET A 137 5.29 1.79 -2.93
N GLN A 138 4.70 2.49 -3.90
CA GLN A 138 5.38 2.86 -5.14
C GLN A 138 6.55 3.80 -4.85
N GLY A 139 6.36 4.80 -3.97
CA GLY A 139 7.45 5.67 -3.52
C GLY A 139 8.61 4.91 -2.88
N ILE A 140 8.34 3.91 -2.04
CA ILE A 140 9.39 3.09 -1.43
C ILE A 140 10.11 2.22 -2.49
N LYS A 141 9.33 1.57 -3.38
CA LYS A 141 9.87 0.75 -4.48
C LYS A 141 10.81 1.55 -5.39
N ASP A 142 10.41 2.78 -5.72
CA ASP A 142 11.18 3.70 -6.56
C ASP A 142 12.27 4.45 -5.79
N LYS A 143 12.36 4.25 -4.47
CA LYS A 143 13.29 4.94 -3.56
C LYS A 143 13.15 6.46 -3.61
N ALA A 144 11.91 6.94 -3.69
CA ALA A 144 11.61 8.35 -3.55
C ALA A 144 11.98 8.81 -2.13
N SER A 145 12.78 9.87 -2.04
CA SER A 145 13.07 10.53 -0.77
C SER A 145 11.88 11.35 -0.27
N ASP A 146 11.05 11.84 -1.19
CA ASP A 146 9.92 12.71 -0.90
C ASP A 146 8.79 12.45 -1.88
N ILE A 147 7.58 12.49 -1.36
CA ILE A 147 6.34 12.44 -2.12
C ILE A 147 5.65 13.79 -1.96
N HIS A 148 5.52 14.52 -3.06
CA HIS A 148 4.89 15.83 -3.12
C HIS A 148 3.45 15.66 -3.61
N LEU A 149 2.49 16.08 -2.79
CA LEU A 149 1.07 16.20 -3.12
C LEU A 149 0.73 17.69 -3.18
N GLU A 150 0.48 18.21 -4.37
CA GLU A 150 0.40 19.64 -4.65
C GLU A 150 -0.97 20.02 -5.23
N PRO A 151 -1.95 20.40 -4.39
CA PRO A 151 -3.20 20.95 -4.84
C PRO A 151 -2.99 22.40 -5.34
N PHE A 152 -3.28 22.65 -6.61
CA PHE A 152 -3.36 24.00 -7.19
C PHE A 152 -4.82 24.35 -7.47
N GLU A 153 -5.09 25.62 -7.79
CA GLU A 153 -6.45 26.12 -8.04
C GLU A 153 -7.20 25.35 -9.14
N THR A 154 -6.49 24.84 -10.14
CA THR A 154 -7.10 24.20 -11.32
C THR A 154 -6.63 22.77 -11.56
N GLU A 155 -5.63 22.30 -10.83
CA GLU A 155 -5.04 20.97 -11.03
C GLU A 155 -4.43 20.44 -9.73
N PHE A 156 -4.38 19.11 -9.62
CA PHE A 156 -3.62 18.45 -8.56
C PHE A 156 -2.39 17.83 -9.20
N LYS A 157 -1.21 18.00 -8.61
CA LYS A 157 0.02 17.35 -9.05
C LYS A 157 0.55 16.40 -7.99
N MET A 158 1.03 15.26 -8.43
CA MET A 158 1.77 14.32 -7.60
C MET A 158 3.18 14.15 -8.18
N ARG A 159 4.21 14.33 -7.34
CA ARG A 159 5.60 14.22 -7.78
C ARG A 159 6.45 13.43 -6.80
N TYR A 160 7.35 12.61 -7.29
CA TYR A 160 8.35 11.92 -6.46
C TYR A 160 9.72 12.54 -6.65
N ARG A 161 10.44 12.78 -5.55
CA ARG A 161 11.86 13.13 -5.60
C ARG A 161 12.68 11.84 -5.50
N ILE A 162 13.28 11.41 -6.60
CA ILE A 162 14.12 10.20 -6.67
C ILE A 162 15.54 10.65 -7.04
N ASP A 163 16.51 10.33 -6.19
CA ASP A 163 17.92 10.74 -6.34
C ASP A 163 18.09 12.27 -6.60
N GLY A 164 17.22 13.07 -5.98
CA GLY A 164 17.22 14.54 -6.10
C GLY A 164 16.50 15.10 -7.33
N VAL A 165 15.97 14.26 -8.21
CA VAL A 165 15.20 14.66 -9.40
C VAL A 165 13.70 14.47 -9.13
N LEU A 166 12.89 15.47 -9.52
CA LEU A 166 11.44 15.42 -9.43
C LEU A 166 10.84 14.75 -10.67
N TYR A 167 10.08 13.68 -10.47
CA TYR A 167 9.30 12.97 -11.49
C TYR A 167 7.82 13.23 -11.26
N GLU A 168 7.10 13.63 -12.32
CA GLU A 168 5.66 13.84 -12.28
C GLU A 168 4.93 12.51 -12.50
N MET A 169 4.00 12.20 -11.61
CA MET A 169 3.19 10.99 -11.62
C MET A 169 1.75 11.33 -12.00
N VAL A 170 0.98 10.33 -12.41
CA VAL A 170 -0.46 10.51 -12.67
C VAL A 170 -1.13 11.01 -11.39
N PRO A 171 -1.72 12.21 -11.41
CA PRO A 171 -2.32 12.76 -10.20
C PRO A 171 -3.64 12.04 -9.88
N PRO A 172 -3.99 11.91 -8.59
CA PRO A 172 -5.33 11.51 -8.20
C PRO A 172 -6.39 12.54 -8.64
N PRO A 173 -7.68 12.15 -8.69
CA PRO A 173 -8.77 13.03 -9.12
C PRO A 173 -8.86 14.32 -8.30
N LYS A 174 -9.28 15.41 -8.95
CA LYS A 174 -9.31 16.75 -8.35
C LYS A 174 -10.22 16.87 -7.11
N HIS A 175 -11.28 16.08 -7.02
CA HIS A 175 -12.19 16.14 -5.87
C HIS A 175 -11.53 15.64 -4.57
N LEU A 176 -10.45 14.85 -4.64
CA LEU A 176 -9.66 14.44 -3.46
C LEU A 176 -8.73 15.56 -2.95
N ALA A 177 -8.61 16.66 -3.72
CA ALA A 177 -7.76 17.80 -3.38
C ALA A 177 -8.47 18.88 -2.56
N LEU A 178 -9.74 18.69 -2.22
CA LEU A 178 -10.54 19.73 -1.58
C LEU A 178 -10.22 19.80 -0.07
N PRO A 179 -9.99 21.01 0.48
CA PRO A 179 -9.83 21.23 1.92
C PRO A 179 -11.14 20.97 2.69
#